data_AF-A0A8T4U0B0-F1
#
_entry.id   AF-A0A8T4U0B0-F1
#
_cell.length_a   1.000
_cell.length_b   1.000
_cell.length_c   1.000
_cell.angle_alpha   90.00
_cell.angle_beta   90.00
_cell.angle_gamma   90.00
#
_symmetry.space_group_name_H-M   'P 1'
#
loop_
_entity.id
_entity.type
_entity.pdbx_description
1 polymer ?
#
loop_
_entity_poly.entity_id
_entity_poly.type
_entity_poly.pdbx_seq_one_letter_code
_entity_poly.pdbx_strand_id
1 'polypeptide(L)'
;MVEYTEAPELKERAIKIAGKLNLAHIDFDRVHFYRYTCDTRTCAKITGFFKTLQLAYPHINPFYVITFNDKNFSRVSEQEQNQTILHELLHIPKTFSGEFSKIAHSKIYKKSREFI
;
A
#
# COMPACT_ATOMS: atom_id res chain seq x y z
N MET A 1 4.23 20.54 10.86
CA MET A 1 3.50 20.07 9.66
C MET A 1 4.14 18.76 9.23
N VAL A 2 3.38 17.75 8.82
CA VAL A 2 3.97 16.49 8.31
C VAL A 2 4.19 16.66 6.82
N GLU A 3 5.44 16.57 6.39
CA GLU A 3 5.82 16.62 4.98
C GLU A 3 5.68 15.23 4.37
N TYR A 4 5.24 15.20 3.11
CA TYR A 4 5.12 13.99 2.31
C TYR A 4 6.03 14.10 1.09
N THR A 5 6.81 13.06 0.84
CA THR A 5 7.70 12.97 -0.32
C THR A 5 7.34 11.75 -1.16
N GLU A 6 7.39 11.87 -2.49
CA GLU A 6 7.11 10.74 -3.37
C GLU A 6 8.14 9.62 -3.18
N ALA A 7 7.68 8.38 -3.27
CA ALA A 7 8.50 7.19 -3.08
C ALA A 7 8.43 6.26 -4.32
N PRO A 8 9.00 6.68 -5.48
CA PRO A 8 8.96 5.88 -6.71
C PRO A 8 9.65 4.53 -6.57
N GLU A 9 10.69 4.44 -5.74
CA GLU A 9 11.40 3.19 -5.44
C GLU A 9 10.50 2.18 -4.74
N LEU A 10 9.57 2.64 -3.89
CA LEU A 10 8.58 1.77 -3.25
C LEU A 10 7.49 1.33 -4.23
N LYS A 11 7.12 2.19 -5.20
CA LYS A 11 6.22 1.80 -6.30
C LYS A 11 6.81 0.69 -7.14
N GLU A 12 8.07 0.81 -7.59
CA GLU A 12 8.75 -0.22 -8.36
C GLU A 12 8.83 -1.56 -7.60
N ARG A 13 9.14 -1.48 -6.31
CA ARG A 13 9.22 -2.65 -5.43
C ARG A 13 7.84 -3.31 -5.25
N ALA A 14 6.80 -2.51 -5.08
CA ALA A 14 5.42 -2.97 -4.99
C ALA A 14 4.98 -3.68 -6.29
N ILE A 15 5.32 -3.15 -7.47
CA ILE A 15 5.03 -3.77 -8.78
C ILE A 15 5.68 -5.16 -8.85
N LYS A 16 6.96 -5.28 -8.47
CA LYS A 16 7.68 -6.56 -8.46
C LYS A 16 7.02 -7.59 -7.53
N ILE A 17 6.63 -7.18 -6.33
CA ILE A 17 5.94 -8.04 -5.35
C ILE A 17 4.58 -8.49 -5.89
N ALA A 18 3.78 -7.56 -6.42
CA ALA A 18 2.47 -7.85 -6.98
C ALA A 18 2.55 -8.82 -8.17
N GLY A 19 3.54 -8.65 -9.04
CA GLY A 19 3.79 -9.56 -10.17
C GLY A 19 4.09 -10.99 -9.71
N LYS A 20 4.96 -11.17 -8.70
CA LYS A 20 5.28 -12.48 -8.13
C LYS A 20 4.08 -13.20 -7.50
N LEU A 21 3.15 -12.44 -6.92
CA LEU A 21 1.98 -12.98 -6.21
C LEU A 21 0.69 -12.96 -7.04
N ASN A 22 0.79 -12.64 -8.33
CA ASN A 22 -0.34 -12.54 -9.28
C ASN A 22 -1.48 -11.63 -8.79
N LEU A 23 -1.12 -10.48 -8.21
CA LEU A 23 -2.07 -9.44 -7.79
C LEU A 23 -2.47 -8.54 -8.98
N ALA A 24 -2.89 -9.16 -10.08
CA ALA A 24 -3.16 -8.49 -11.36
C ALA A 24 -4.34 -7.50 -11.31
N HIS A 25 -5.15 -7.51 -10.25
CA HIS A 25 -6.26 -6.55 -10.07
C HIS A 25 -5.80 -5.16 -9.60
N ILE A 26 -4.53 -5.00 -9.22
CA ILE A 26 -3.98 -3.74 -8.72
C ILE A 26 -3.51 -2.89 -9.90
N ASP A 27 -4.18 -1.76 -10.09
CA ASP A 27 -3.82 -0.74 -11.08
C ASP A 27 -2.83 0.28 -10.47
N PHE A 28 -1.54 0.10 -10.75
CA PHE A 28 -0.46 0.93 -10.21
C PHE A 28 -0.42 2.36 -10.75
N ASP A 29 -1.20 2.71 -11.78
CA ASP A 29 -1.35 4.10 -12.22
C ASP A 29 -2.30 4.87 -11.28
N ARG A 30 -3.15 4.15 -10.54
CA ARG A 30 -4.06 4.69 -9.51
C ARG A 30 -3.66 4.28 -8.09
N VAL A 31 -2.40 3.89 -7.88
CA VAL A 31 -1.81 3.69 -6.56
C VAL A 31 -0.58 4.58 -6.41
N HIS A 32 -0.63 5.47 -5.44
CA HIS A 32 0.43 6.46 -5.17
C HIS A 32 1.19 6.08 -3.90
N PHE A 33 2.48 6.38 -3.87
CA PHE A 33 3.40 5.97 -2.80
C PHE A 33 4.10 7.20 -2.25
N TYR A 34 4.01 7.41 -0.94
CA TYR A 34 4.66 8.53 -0.26
C TYR A 34 5.36 8.10 1.02
N ARG A 35 6.44 8.81 1.35
CA ARG A 35 7.07 8.76 2.66
C ARG A 35 6.65 9.96 3.48
N TYR A 36 6.66 9.79 4.80
CA TYR A 36 6.48 10.87 5.76
C TYR A 36 7.25 10.55 7.04
N THR A 37 7.49 11.56 7.87
CA THR A 37 8.10 11.36 9.19
C THR A 37 7.18 11.90 10.27
N CYS A 38 6.79 11.03 11.21
CA CYS A 38 5.96 11.42 12.36
C CYS A 38 6.22 10.48 13.55
N ASP A 39 6.00 10.96 14.77
CA ASP A 39 6.13 10.15 15.98
C ASP A 39 4.88 9.31 16.22
N THR A 40 4.77 8.19 15.50
CA THR A 40 3.70 7.21 15.65
C THR A 40 4.27 5.80 15.64
N ARG A 41 3.44 4.81 16.03
CA ARG A 41 3.80 3.38 15.94
C ARG A 41 3.59 2.80 14.54
N THR A 42 3.00 3.56 13.61
CA THR A 42 2.64 3.09 12.27
C THR A 42 3.88 2.95 11.41
N CYS A 43 4.07 1.79 10.78
CA CYS A 43 5.16 1.55 9.82
C CYS A 43 4.74 2.01 8.41
N ALA A 44 3.58 1.54 7.95
CA ALA A 44 2.92 1.99 6.74
C ALA A 44 1.40 2.01 6.97
N LYS A 45 0.68 2.67 6.06
CA LYS A 45 -0.77 2.62 5.99
C LYS A 45 -1.25 2.90 4.56
N ILE A 46 -2.40 2.35 4.21
CA ILE A 46 -3.14 2.65 3.00
C ILE A 46 -4.34 3.55 3.28
N THR A 47 -4.61 4.45 2.35
CA THR A 47 -5.84 5.26 2.31
C THR A 47 -6.47 5.11 0.94
N GLY A 48 -7.79 4.92 0.87
CA GLY A 48 -8.52 4.83 -0.39
C GLY A 48 -9.38 6.07 -0.63
N PHE A 49 -9.69 6.34 -1.88
CA PHE A 49 -10.64 7.37 -2.25
C PHE A 49 -12.08 6.85 -2.05
N PHE A 50 -12.62 6.99 -0.84
CA PHE A 50 -13.88 6.35 -0.44
C PHE A 50 -15.10 6.85 -1.21
N LYS A 51 -16.17 6.04 -1.20
CA LYS A 51 -17.42 6.28 -1.96
C LYS A 51 -18.06 7.65 -1.70
N THR A 52 -17.98 8.17 -0.48
CA THR A 52 -18.50 9.51 -0.15
C THR A 52 -17.75 10.63 -0.88
N LEU A 53 -16.42 10.51 -1.03
CA LEU A 53 -15.63 11.46 -1.79
C LEU A 53 -15.85 11.30 -3.30
N GLN A 54 -16.05 10.07 -3.78
CA GLN A 54 -16.44 9.82 -5.17
C GLN A 54 -17.79 10.47 -5.50
N LEU A 55 -18.77 10.44 -4.58
CA LEU A 55 -20.04 11.13 -4.77
C LEU A 55 -19.86 12.66 -4.88
N ALA A 56 -18.94 13.23 -4.10
CA ALA A 56 -18.61 14.65 -4.16
C ALA A 56 -17.82 15.02 -5.44
N TYR A 57 -17.01 14.10 -5.95
CA TYR A 57 -16.15 14.29 -7.12
C TYR A 57 -16.32 13.15 -8.14
N PRO A 58 -17.44 13.12 -8.89
CA PRO A 58 -17.83 11.97 -9.72
C PRO A 58 -16.93 11.70 -10.92
N HIS A 59 -16.08 12.66 -11.30
CA HIS A 59 -15.13 12.53 -12.42
C HIS A 59 -13.78 11.95 -11.99
N ILE A 60 -13.57 11.69 -10.69
CA ILE A 60 -12.32 11.14 -10.17
C ILE A 60 -12.51 9.63 -9.96
N ASN A 61 -11.74 8.85 -10.70
CA ASN A 61 -11.69 7.40 -10.52
C ASN A 61 -11.14 7.04 -9.13
N PRO A 62 -11.60 5.94 -8.50
CA PRO A 62 -11.04 5.49 -7.23
C PRO A 62 -9.53 5.24 -7.38
N PHE A 63 -8.79 5.70 -6.39
CA PHE A 63 -7.35 5.54 -6.27
C PHE A 63 -6.97 5.24 -4.81
N TYR A 64 -5.73 4.80 -4.61
CA TYR A 64 -5.18 4.50 -3.30
C TYR A 64 -3.87 5.25 -3.08
N VAL A 65 -3.60 5.57 -1.83
CA VAL A 65 -2.34 6.17 -1.39
C VAL A 65 -1.77 5.29 -0.29
N ILE A 66 -0.57 4.74 -0.52
CA ILE A 66 0.18 4.00 0.49
C ILE A 66 1.26 4.93 1.03
N THR A 67 1.26 5.12 2.34
CA THR A 67 2.19 6.04 3.02
C THR A 67 3.07 5.27 3.99
N PHE A 68 4.36 5.59 4.01
CA PHE A 68 5.38 4.92 4.83
C PHE A 68 5.98 5.91 5.81
N ASN A 69 6.06 5.53 7.08
CA ASN A 69 6.71 6.35 8.10
C ASN A 69 8.21 6.03 8.13
N ASP A 70 9.04 6.94 7.63
CA ASP A 70 10.49 6.72 7.51
C ASP A 70 11.17 6.43 8.85
N LYS A 71 10.66 7.00 9.96
CA LYS A 71 11.17 6.73 11.31
C LYS A 71 11.10 5.24 11.67
N ASN A 72 10.09 4.53 11.17
CA ASN A 72 9.82 3.13 11.52
C ASN A 72 10.19 2.18 10.38
N PHE A 73 9.80 2.52 9.15
CA PHE A 73 9.99 1.68 7.96
C PHE A 73 11.48 1.49 7.62
N SER A 74 12.30 2.52 7.79
CA SER A 74 13.75 2.42 7.51
C SER A 74 14.53 1.62 8.56
N ARG A 75 13.92 1.26 9.69
CA ARG A 75 14.56 0.51 10.78
C ARG A 75 14.35 -1.00 10.69
N VAL A 76 13.39 -1.45 9.90
CA VAL A 76 13.09 -2.88 9.73
C VAL A 76 13.91 -3.46 8.57
N SER A 77 14.11 -4.77 8.60
CA SER A 77 14.86 -5.47 7.56
C SER A 77 14.20 -5.33 6.18
N GLU A 78 14.96 -5.51 5.11
CA GLU A 78 14.42 -5.47 3.75
C GLU A 78 13.27 -6.48 3.59
N GLN A 79 13.38 -7.68 4.16
CA GLN A 79 12.31 -8.67 4.14
C GLN A 79 11.04 -8.18 4.85
N GLU A 80 11.15 -7.52 6.00
CA GLU A 80 10.00 -6.95 6.72
C GLU A 80 9.37 -5.76 5.97
N GLN A 81 10.18 -4.95 5.30
CA GLN A 81 9.70 -3.90 4.41
C GLN A 81 8.87 -4.49 3.25
N ASN A 82 9.37 -5.55 2.62
CA ASN A 82 8.64 -6.28 1.58
C ASN A 82 7.29 -6.80 2.08
N GLN A 83 7.26 -7.38 3.29
CA GLN A 83 6.03 -7.87 3.91
C GLN A 83 5.06 -6.73 4.25
N THR A 84 5.58 -5.58 4.65
CA THR A 84 4.79 -4.37 4.92
C THR A 84 4.18 -3.83 3.63
N ILE A 85 4.95 -3.71 2.54
CA ILE A 85 4.42 -3.31 1.22
C ILE A 85 3.31 -4.28 0.78
N LEU A 86 3.58 -5.59 0.89
CA LEU A 86 2.58 -6.61 0.56
C LEU A 86 1.31 -6.46 1.41
N HIS A 87 1.45 -6.22 2.72
CA HIS A 87 0.30 -6.02 3.61
C HIS A 87 -0.63 -4.92 3.11
N GLU A 88 -0.06 -3.76 2.77
CA GLU A 88 -0.83 -2.63 2.26
C GLU A 88 -1.46 -2.93 0.90
N LEU A 89 -0.75 -3.61 -0.01
CA LEU A 89 -1.31 -4.03 -1.30
C LEU A 89 -2.50 -4.98 -1.14
N LEU A 90 -2.44 -5.89 -0.17
CA LEU A 90 -3.53 -6.85 0.08
C LEU A 90 -4.80 -6.19 0.65
N HIS A 91 -4.70 -4.97 1.15
CA HIS A 91 -5.89 -4.19 1.52
C HIS A 91 -6.65 -3.66 0.30
N ILE A 92 -6.04 -3.65 -0.89
CA ILE A 92 -6.72 -3.25 -2.14
C ILE A 92 -7.63 -4.42 -2.59
N PRO A 93 -8.97 -4.28 -2.55
CA PRO A 93 -9.89 -5.31 -2.96
C PRO A 93 -9.82 -5.53 -4.48
N LYS A 94 -10.24 -6.72 -4.93
CA LYS A 94 -10.34 -7.05 -6.37
C LYS A 94 -11.26 -6.11 -7.15
N THR A 95 -12.22 -5.48 -6.48
CA THR A 95 -13.15 -4.51 -7.07
C THR A 95 -12.51 -3.14 -7.32
N PHE A 96 -11.36 -2.85 -6.71
CA PHE A 96 -10.68 -1.55 -6.76
C PHE A 96 -11.63 -0.36 -6.46
N SER A 97 -12.55 -0.53 -5.51
CA SER A 97 -13.66 0.41 -5.27
C SER A 97 -13.28 1.70 -4.56
N GLY A 98 -12.02 1.86 -4.11
CA GLY A 98 -11.59 2.93 -3.20
C GLY A 98 -11.84 2.62 -1.72
N GLU A 99 -12.45 1.48 -1.41
CA GLU A 99 -12.55 0.95 -0.04
C GLU A 99 -11.36 0.03 0.26
N PHE A 100 -11.08 -0.21 1.54
CA PHE A 100 -10.05 -1.17 1.96
C PHE A 100 -10.68 -2.47 2.49
N SER A 101 -10.07 -3.59 2.15
CA SER A 101 -10.50 -4.90 2.64
C SER A 101 -9.88 -5.18 4.01
N LYS A 102 -10.69 -5.43 5.04
CA LYS A 102 -10.23 -5.91 6.35
C LYS A 102 -9.98 -7.42 6.28
N ILE A 103 -8.89 -7.85 5.65
CA ILE A 103 -8.52 -9.26 5.56
C ILE A 103 -7.53 -9.61 6.68
N ALA A 104 -7.64 -10.80 7.27
CA ALA A 104 -6.59 -11.35 8.11
C ALA A 104 -5.47 -11.93 7.22
N HIS A 105 -4.30 -11.30 7.22
CA HIS A 105 -3.23 -11.60 6.25
C HIS A 105 -2.28 -12.75 6.65
N SER A 106 -2.54 -13.45 7.76
CA SER A 106 -1.65 -14.45 8.36
C SER A 106 -1.23 -15.60 7.43
N LYS A 107 -2.16 -16.11 6.60
CA LYS A 107 -1.86 -17.17 5.62
C LYS A 107 -1.02 -16.68 4.45
N ILE A 108 -1.23 -15.44 4.02
CA ILE A 108 -0.52 -14.86 2.86
C ILE A 108 0.92 -14.55 3.25
N TYR A 109 1.18 -14.08 4.48
CA TYR A 109 2.55 -13.87 4.98
C TYR A 109 3.39 -15.15 5.03
N LYS A 110 2.78 -16.30 5.34
CA LYS A 110 3.51 -17.58 5.32
C LYS A 110 3.93 -17.95 3.90
N LYS A 111 3.03 -17.79 2.94
CA LYS A 111 3.29 -18.08 1.53
C LYS A 111 4.29 -17.09 0.92
N SER A 112 4.21 -15.80 1.27
CA SER A 112 5.07 -14.77 0.69
C SER A 112 6.54 -14.89 1.10
N ARG A 113 6.86 -15.47 2.26
CA ARG A 113 8.26 -15.71 2.68
C ARG A 113 9.05 -16.63 1.74
N GLU A 114 8.38 -17.41 0.90
CA GLU A 114 9.03 -18.27 -0.09
C GLU A 114 9.38 -17.51 -1.39
N PHE A 115 8.80 -16.32 -1.60
CA PHE A 115 8.90 -15.56 -2.85
C PHE A 115 9.56 -14.18 -2.71
N ILE A 116 9.70 -13.67 -1.48
CA ILE A 116 10.18 -12.31 -1.18
C ILE A 116 11.22 -12.28 -0.06
#